data_AF-A0A3B8Q3I8-F1
#
_entry.id   AF-A0A3B8Q3I8-F1
#
_cell.length_a   1.000
_cell.length_b   1.000
_cell.length_c   1.000
_cell.angle_alpha   90.00
_cell.angle_beta   90.00
_cell.angle_gamma   90.00
#
_symmetry.space_group_name_H-M   'P 1'
#
loop_
_entity.id
_entity.type
_entity.pdbx_description
1 polymer ?
#
loop_
_entity_poly.entity_id
_entity_poly.type
_entity_poly.pdbx_seq_one_letter_code
_entity_poly.pdbx_strand_id
1 'polypeptide(L)'
;MNFPRAQRWMGWLVLFSLPCLGEPDATPTAPTPAPRPVLPTTIKPPIAAPRAVPTPTNRIARLPAGPGTQPTSQAGPAGIFIFDSTNKHVDLVEGERTAAFVFSVTNISPNEVTISYINTSCGCTAGKLPAYPWKLPPGEGGHIDVSMDLTGKFGVITKTATVVSSVGSYVLTVSATLPHATTSTAASKGAMGDRSRNVQVASADRQAIFRNDCASCHVQPTLGKSGRELYETACGICHEAEHRATMVPDLRTRLKNTDRNYWAKWISDGRAGSLMPAFSARQGGILSEQQITSLVDYLEDDYKKNPPASKTVTQAAATPTTTGPATPSPTAAPR
;
A
#
# COMPACT_ATOMS: atom_id res chain seq x y z
N MET A 1 -48.74 -7.37 56.28
CA MET A 1 -49.97 -8.19 56.33
C MET A 1 -50.19 -8.81 54.95
N ASN A 2 -50.57 -10.09 54.94
CA ASN A 2 -50.93 -10.98 53.81
C ASN A 2 -49.83 -11.56 52.88
N PHE A 3 -49.54 -12.84 53.15
CA PHE A 3 -48.99 -13.89 52.26
C PHE A 3 -50.12 -14.56 51.43
N PRO A 4 -49.80 -15.26 50.33
CA PRO A 4 -49.67 -16.74 50.36
C PRO A 4 -48.49 -17.26 49.49
N ARG A 5 -47.67 -18.24 49.91
CA ARG A 5 -47.83 -19.69 50.12
C ARG A 5 -47.50 -20.53 48.87
N ALA A 6 -46.42 -21.31 48.97
CA ALA A 6 -45.88 -22.25 47.98
C ALA A 6 -46.47 -23.67 48.13
N GLN A 7 -46.51 -24.43 47.02
CA GLN A 7 -46.64 -25.90 46.95
C GLN A 7 -46.23 -26.33 45.53
N ARG A 8 -45.13 -27.08 45.29
CA ARG A 8 -44.74 -28.49 45.55
C ARG A 8 -45.02 -29.42 44.37
N TRP A 9 -43.98 -30.20 44.05
CA TRP A 9 -43.77 -31.12 42.93
C TRP A 9 -44.47 -32.48 43.09
N MET A 10 -44.87 -33.08 41.96
CA MET A 10 -45.01 -34.52 41.63
C MET A 10 -45.50 -34.55 40.15
N GLY A 11 -44.96 -35.27 39.17
CA GLY A 11 -44.14 -36.47 39.12
C GLY A 11 -44.84 -37.44 38.16
N TRP A 12 -44.44 -37.51 36.89
CA TRP A 12 -44.91 -38.54 35.93
C TRP A 12 -43.70 -39.28 35.35
N LEU A 13 -43.51 -40.51 35.84
CA LEU A 13 -42.72 -41.57 35.21
C LEU A 13 -43.52 -42.12 34.02
N VAL A 14 -42.90 -42.22 32.85
CA VAL A 14 -43.34 -43.14 31.80
C VAL A 14 -42.15 -44.02 31.44
N LEU A 15 -42.31 -45.31 31.75
CA LEU A 15 -41.47 -46.43 31.34
C LEU A 15 -41.61 -46.64 29.82
N PHE A 16 -40.49 -46.71 29.09
CA PHE A 16 -40.46 -47.41 27.81
C PHE A 16 -39.22 -48.29 27.70
N SER A 17 -39.50 -49.55 27.35
CA SER A 17 -38.63 -50.71 27.26
C SER A 17 -37.43 -50.56 26.34
N LEU A 18 -36.30 -51.13 26.79
CA LEU A 18 -35.26 -51.66 25.90
C LEU A 18 -35.78 -52.89 25.13
N PRO A 19 -35.25 -53.12 23.93
CA PRO A 19 -34.84 -54.45 23.53
C PRO A 19 -33.33 -54.51 23.23
N CYS A 20 -32.72 -55.59 23.72
CA CYS A 20 -31.35 -56.01 23.47
C CYS A 20 -31.19 -56.73 22.11
N LEU A 21 -30.00 -56.50 21.51
CA LEU A 21 -29.11 -57.43 20.79
C LEU A 21 -29.62 -58.20 19.56
N GLY A 22 -28.99 -57.90 18.41
CA GLY A 22 -28.86 -58.74 17.21
C GLY A 22 -27.67 -58.25 16.35
N GLU A 23 -26.80 -59.18 15.96
CA GLU A 23 -25.42 -59.06 15.44
C GLU A 23 -25.31 -58.58 13.96
N PRO A 24 -24.17 -58.79 13.25
CA PRO A 24 -22.92 -58.04 13.28
C PRO A 24 -22.67 -57.25 11.97
N ASP A 25 -21.73 -56.29 12.06
CA ASP A 25 -21.32 -55.32 11.03
C ASP A 25 -21.17 -55.88 9.61
N ALA A 26 -22.01 -55.37 8.71
CA ALA A 26 -21.79 -55.40 7.28
C ALA A 26 -20.60 -54.47 6.94
N THR A 27 -19.55 -55.07 6.40
CA THR A 27 -18.33 -54.40 5.94
C THR A 27 -18.67 -53.38 4.85
N PRO A 28 -18.23 -52.11 4.91
CA PRO A 28 -18.40 -51.19 3.80
C PRO A 28 -17.43 -51.56 2.68
N THR A 29 -17.97 -52.01 1.55
CA THR A 29 -17.23 -52.28 0.32
C THR A 29 -16.53 -51.00 -0.16
N ALA A 30 -15.21 -51.05 -0.25
CA ALA A 30 -14.40 -49.96 -0.79
C ALA A 30 -14.80 -49.65 -2.26
N PRO A 31 -14.87 -48.38 -2.67
CA PRO A 31 -15.14 -48.03 -4.06
C PRO A 31 -13.97 -48.46 -4.96
N THR A 32 -14.31 -49.10 -6.07
CA THR A 32 -13.40 -49.50 -7.16
C THR A 32 -12.52 -48.32 -7.61
N PRO A 33 -11.17 -48.49 -7.70
CA PRO A 33 -10.32 -47.44 -8.25
C PRO A 33 -10.58 -47.29 -9.75
N ALA A 34 -10.91 -46.06 -10.17
CA ALA A 34 -11.01 -45.70 -11.58
C ALA A 34 -9.68 -45.99 -12.32
N PRO A 35 -9.73 -46.38 -13.62
CA PRO A 35 -8.53 -46.62 -14.40
C PRO A 35 -7.70 -45.33 -14.52
N ARG A 36 -6.40 -45.44 -14.27
CA ARG A 36 -5.46 -44.32 -14.42
C ARG A 36 -5.43 -43.86 -15.89
N PRO A 37 -5.50 -42.55 -16.17
CA PRO A 37 -5.24 -42.06 -17.52
C PRO A 37 -3.77 -42.31 -17.86
N VAL A 38 -3.55 -43.07 -18.93
CA VAL A 38 -2.24 -43.28 -19.54
C VAL A 38 -1.81 -41.95 -20.16
N LEU A 39 -0.73 -41.35 -19.66
CA LEU A 39 -0.12 -40.19 -20.29
C LEU A 39 0.36 -40.58 -21.70
N PRO A 40 0.01 -39.81 -22.76
CA PRO A 40 0.67 -39.98 -24.04
C PRO A 40 2.15 -39.61 -23.90
N THR A 41 3.01 -40.54 -24.32
CA THR A 41 4.45 -40.33 -24.45
C THR A 41 4.71 -39.34 -25.59
N THR A 42 4.79 -38.06 -25.27
CA THR A 42 5.23 -37.05 -26.25
C THR A 42 6.74 -37.17 -26.41
N ILE A 43 7.14 -37.58 -27.61
CA ILE A 43 8.51 -37.62 -28.11
C ILE A 43 9.12 -36.21 -27.98
N LYS A 44 10.20 -36.13 -27.19
CA LYS A 44 11.00 -34.91 -26.97
C LYS A 44 11.69 -34.51 -28.28
N PRO A 45 11.39 -33.35 -28.89
CA PRO A 45 12.18 -32.83 -29.99
C PRO A 45 13.56 -32.38 -29.47
N PRO A 46 14.62 -32.42 -30.30
CA PRO A 46 15.94 -32.00 -29.88
C PRO A 46 15.93 -30.51 -29.49
N ILE A 47 16.44 -30.23 -28.30
CA ILE A 47 16.63 -28.89 -27.77
C ILE A 47 17.65 -28.18 -28.67
N ALA A 48 17.18 -27.30 -29.55
CA ALA A 48 18.04 -26.32 -30.18
C ALA A 48 18.57 -25.39 -29.09
N ALA A 49 19.89 -25.16 -29.10
CA ALA A 49 20.57 -24.26 -28.18
C ALA A 49 19.86 -22.90 -28.13
N PRO A 50 19.77 -22.26 -26.94
CA PRO A 50 19.10 -20.98 -26.81
C PRO A 50 19.83 -19.95 -27.68
N ARG A 51 19.14 -19.44 -28.70
CA ARG A 51 19.57 -18.20 -29.35
C ARG A 51 19.58 -17.12 -28.27
N ALA A 52 20.74 -16.52 -28.05
CA ALA A 52 20.91 -15.38 -27.16
C ALA A 52 19.91 -14.29 -27.55
N VAL A 53 18.96 -14.02 -26.66
CA VAL A 53 18.14 -12.81 -26.71
C VAL A 53 19.10 -11.64 -26.48
N PRO A 54 19.27 -10.69 -27.41
CA PRO A 54 20.10 -9.53 -27.13
C PRO A 54 19.44 -8.73 -26.00
N THR A 55 20.16 -8.60 -24.90
CA THR A 55 19.87 -7.67 -23.81
C THR A 55 19.56 -6.30 -24.41
N PRO A 56 18.41 -5.65 -24.11
CA PRO A 56 18.22 -4.25 -24.47
C PRO A 56 19.24 -3.45 -23.66
N THR A 57 20.38 -3.22 -24.28
CA THR A 57 21.44 -2.40 -23.73
C THR A 57 20.95 -0.97 -23.91
N ASN A 58 20.21 -0.45 -22.93
CA ASN A 58 19.92 0.98 -22.85
C ASN A 58 21.20 1.72 -22.42
N ARG A 59 22.23 1.61 -23.27
CA ARG A 59 23.41 2.46 -23.25
C ARG A 59 23.08 3.56 -24.24
N ILE A 60 22.45 4.62 -23.72
CA ILE A 60 22.42 5.91 -24.41
C ILE A 60 23.86 6.19 -24.83
N ALA A 61 24.11 6.15 -26.14
CA ALA A 61 25.35 6.64 -26.70
C ALA A 61 25.44 8.10 -26.25
N ARG A 62 26.38 8.39 -25.35
CA ARG A 62 26.69 9.74 -24.91
C ARG A 62 27.33 10.44 -26.11
N LEU A 63 26.48 11.02 -26.96
CA LEU A 63 26.90 12.01 -27.95
C LEU A 63 27.60 13.14 -27.20
N PRO A 64 28.74 13.66 -27.71
CA PRO A 64 29.43 14.78 -27.07
C PRO A 64 28.46 15.97 -27.00
N ALA A 65 28.36 16.56 -25.82
CA ALA A 65 27.59 17.77 -25.59
C ALA A 65 28.19 18.91 -26.43
N GLY A 66 27.61 19.16 -27.60
CA GLY A 66 27.71 20.47 -28.23
C GLY A 66 26.98 21.51 -27.36
N PRO A 67 27.30 22.81 -27.50
CA PRO A 67 26.59 23.88 -26.78
C PRO A 67 25.18 24.03 -27.38
N GLY A 68 24.29 23.11 -27.02
CA GLY A 68 22.87 23.16 -27.27
C GLY A 68 22.18 23.75 -26.06
N THR A 69 21.66 24.96 -26.21
CA THR A 69 20.84 25.66 -25.24
C THR A 69 19.74 24.74 -24.72
N GLN A 70 19.83 24.32 -23.46
CA GLN A 70 18.76 23.60 -22.79
C GLN A 70 17.56 24.56 -22.72
N PRO A 71 16.39 24.27 -23.30
CA PRO A 71 15.26 25.18 -23.23
C PRO A 71 14.89 25.35 -21.77
N THR A 72 14.95 26.59 -21.32
CA THR A 72 14.56 27.00 -19.97
C THR A 72 13.10 26.59 -19.74
N SER A 73 12.81 26.08 -18.54
CA SER A 73 11.45 25.76 -18.08
C SER A 73 10.65 27.03 -17.80
N GLN A 74 10.55 27.92 -18.80
CA GLN A 74 9.73 29.12 -18.75
C GLN A 74 8.31 28.76 -19.21
N ALA A 75 7.31 29.30 -18.52
CA ALA A 75 5.93 29.20 -18.97
C ALA A 75 5.82 29.82 -20.38
N GLY A 76 5.12 29.13 -21.28
CA GLY A 76 4.91 29.63 -22.62
C GLY A 76 4.08 30.93 -22.61
N PRO A 77 4.30 31.83 -23.56
CA PRO A 77 3.51 33.06 -23.67
C PRO A 77 2.04 32.72 -23.94
N ALA A 78 1.15 33.47 -23.29
CA ALA A 78 -0.29 33.34 -23.54
C ALA A 78 -0.62 33.68 -25.00
N GLY A 79 -1.62 33.00 -25.58
CA GLY A 79 -2.12 33.32 -26.91
C GLY A 79 -1.32 32.74 -28.08
N ILE A 80 -0.41 31.79 -27.85
CA ILE A 80 0.20 30.98 -28.94
C ILE A 80 -0.61 29.72 -29.21
N PHE A 81 -1.01 29.02 -28.16
CA PHE A 81 -1.87 27.84 -28.25
C PHE A 81 -3.24 28.14 -27.68
N ILE A 82 -4.28 27.67 -28.37
CA ILE A 82 -5.60 27.47 -27.79
C ILE A 82 -5.73 25.98 -27.49
N PHE A 83 -5.98 25.66 -26.23
CA PHE A 83 -6.40 24.33 -25.80
C PHE A 83 -7.92 24.32 -25.63
N ASP A 84 -8.58 23.20 -25.93
CA ASP A 84 -10.00 23.00 -25.62
C ASP A 84 -10.27 23.09 -24.11
N SER A 85 -9.34 22.60 -23.30
CA SER A 85 -9.28 22.84 -21.86
C SER A 85 -7.84 22.68 -21.36
N THR A 86 -7.52 23.29 -20.22
CA THR A 86 -6.28 23.02 -19.47
C THR A 86 -6.50 22.13 -18.25
N ASN A 87 -7.76 21.78 -17.95
CA ASN A 87 -8.15 20.86 -16.89
C ASN A 87 -9.21 19.88 -17.39
N LYS A 88 -8.99 18.58 -17.23
CA LYS A 88 -10.00 17.56 -17.50
C LYS A 88 -10.16 16.64 -16.31
N HIS A 89 -11.40 16.24 -16.06
CA HIS A 89 -11.78 15.34 -14.99
C HIS A 89 -12.67 14.22 -15.53
N VAL A 90 -12.51 13.02 -14.97
CA VAL A 90 -13.37 11.86 -15.26
C VAL A 90 -13.72 11.14 -13.96
N ASP A 91 -14.94 10.62 -13.89
CA ASP A 91 -15.35 9.68 -12.85
C ASP A 91 -15.28 8.27 -13.43
N LEU A 92 -14.51 7.39 -12.80
CA LEU A 92 -14.38 6.00 -13.23
C LEU A 92 -15.52 5.18 -12.64
N VAL A 93 -15.92 4.13 -13.36
CA VAL A 93 -16.82 3.11 -12.81
C VAL A 93 -16.02 1.98 -12.15
N GLU A 94 -16.71 1.14 -11.37
CA GLU A 94 -16.06 0.05 -10.65
C GLU A 94 -15.36 -0.92 -11.62
N GLY A 95 -14.11 -1.26 -11.31
CA GLY A 95 -13.28 -2.13 -12.15
C GLY A 95 -12.40 -1.39 -13.16
N GLU A 96 -12.70 -0.13 -13.49
CA GLU A 96 -11.82 0.68 -14.32
C GLU A 96 -10.56 1.10 -13.54
N ARG A 97 -9.41 0.98 -14.21
CA ARG A 97 -8.10 1.29 -13.61
C ARG A 97 -7.26 2.22 -14.47
N THR A 98 -7.81 2.71 -15.56
CA THR A 98 -7.12 3.62 -16.47
C THR A 98 -8.04 4.76 -16.82
N ALA A 99 -7.62 5.98 -16.52
CA ALA A 99 -8.29 7.19 -16.98
C ALA A 99 -7.63 7.65 -18.29
N ALA A 100 -8.43 7.99 -19.29
CA ALA A 100 -7.97 8.55 -20.55
C ALA A 100 -8.52 9.96 -20.75
N PHE A 101 -7.66 10.86 -21.21
CA PHE A 101 -7.95 12.26 -21.48
C PHE A 101 -7.39 12.63 -22.84
N VAL A 102 -8.15 13.37 -23.63
CA VAL A 102 -7.72 13.87 -24.93
C VAL A 102 -7.79 15.38 -24.88
N PHE A 103 -6.68 16.08 -25.12
CA PHE A 103 -6.64 17.54 -25.20
C PHE A 103 -6.49 17.95 -26.66
N SER A 104 -7.34 18.88 -27.11
CA SER A 104 -7.19 19.47 -28.45
C SER A 104 -6.38 20.75 -28.34
N VAL A 105 -5.39 20.91 -29.22
CA VAL A 105 -4.53 22.10 -29.27
C VAL A 105 -4.49 22.66 -30.69
N THR A 106 -4.54 23.98 -30.81
CA THR A 106 -4.39 24.71 -32.08
C THR A 106 -3.34 25.81 -31.93
N ASN A 107 -2.41 25.90 -32.89
CA ASN A 107 -1.48 27.02 -32.98
C ASN A 107 -2.19 28.23 -33.61
N ILE A 108 -2.39 29.29 -32.84
CA ILE A 108 -2.99 30.54 -33.33
C ILE A 108 -1.97 31.63 -33.61
N SER A 109 -0.68 31.33 -33.46
CA SER A 109 0.40 32.26 -33.80
C SER A 109 0.63 32.29 -35.32
N PRO A 110 1.23 33.37 -35.84
CA PRO A 110 1.54 33.48 -37.27
C PRO A 110 2.76 32.64 -37.69
N ASN A 111 3.43 31.95 -36.75
CA ASN A 111 4.65 31.19 -37.01
C ASN A 111 4.44 29.69 -36.75
N GLU A 112 5.26 28.84 -37.38
CA GLU A 112 5.33 27.43 -37.01
C GLU A 112 5.83 27.28 -35.56
N VAL A 113 5.13 26.49 -34.76
CA VAL A 113 5.53 26.15 -33.39
C VAL A 113 5.80 24.67 -33.30
N THR A 114 6.89 24.28 -32.64
CA THR A 114 7.26 22.87 -32.47
C THR A 114 6.99 22.44 -31.03
N ILE A 115 6.18 21.39 -30.84
CA ILE A 115 6.06 20.66 -29.57
C ILE A 115 7.10 19.54 -29.57
N SER A 116 8.06 19.63 -28.66
CA SER A 116 9.19 18.71 -28.60
C SER A 116 8.85 17.41 -27.87
N TYR A 117 8.20 17.51 -26.72
CA TYR A 117 7.82 16.38 -25.88
C TYR A 117 6.77 16.79 -24.84
N ILE A 118 6.22 15.79 -24.15
CA ILE A 118 5.33 15.95 -23.01
C ILE A 118 5.94 15.27 -21.79
N ASN A 119 5.99 15.97 -20.66
CA ASN A 119 6.54 15.46 -19.41
C ASN A 119 5.43 15.28 -18.38
N THR A 120 5.36 14.13 -17.73
CA THR A 120 4.28 13.80 -16.79
C THR A 120 4.80 13.74 -15.35
N SER A 121 3.91 14.02 -14.38
CA SER A 121 4.28 14.13 -12.96
C SER A 121 4.70 12.81 -12.27
N CYS A 122 4.38 11.64 -12.82
CA CYS A 122 4.76 10.33 -12.31
C CYS A 122 4.84 9.32 -13.46
N GLY A 123 5.54 8.20 -13.26
CA GLY A 123 5.52 7.05 -14.17
C GLY A 123 4.15 6.36 -14.31
N CYS A 124 3.15 6.79 -13.52
CA CYS A 124 1.76 6.36 -13.61
C CYS A 124 0.91 7.17 -14.59
N THR A 125 1.46 8.23 -15.19
CA THR A 125 0.77 9.04 -16.18
C THR A 125 1.61 9.04 -17.45
N ALA A 126 1.01 8.74 -18.59
CA ALA A 126 1.67 8.73 -19.89
C ALA A 126 1.02 9.76 -20.81
N GLY A 127 1.84 10.58 -21.45
CA GLY A 127 1.41 11.52 -22.49
C GLY A 127 1.91 11.06 -23.86
N LYS A 128 1.04 11.09 -24.86
CA LYS A 128 1.35 10.72 -26.24
C LYS A 128 1.04 11.87 -27.18
N LEU A 129 2.03 12.25 -27.98
CA LEU A 129 1.90 13.22 -29.07
C LEU A 129 1.69 12.48 -30.41
N PRO A 130 1.11 13.14 -31.42
CA PRO A 130 0.97 12.56 -32.76
C PRO A 130 2.32 12.29 -33.44
N ALA A 131 3.34 13.10 -33.15
CA ALA A 131 4.68 13.00 -33.71
C ALA A 131 5.74 13.50 -32.70
N TYR A 132 6.99 13.09 -32.89
CA TYR A 132 8.14 13.52 -32.09
C TYR A 132 9.30 13.96 -32.99
N PRO A 133 9.63 15.27 -33.05
CA PRO A 133 8.85 16.40 -32.56
C PRO A 133 7.59 16.64 -33.42
N TRP A 134 6.57 17.29 -32.84
CA TRP A 134 5.35 17.66 -33.56
C TRP A 134 5.38 19.12 -33.98
N LYS A 135 5.41 19.36 -35.28
CA LYS A 135 5.37 20.71 -35.87
C LYS A 135 3.93 21.12 -36.16
N LEU A 136 3.58 22.33 -35.72
CA LEU A 136 2.27 22.92 -35.88
C LEU A 136 2.40 24.24 -36.68
N PRO A 137 2.02 24.24 -37.97
CA PRO A 137 1.86 25.48 -38.73
C PRO A 137 0.80 26.42 -38.11
N PRO A 138 0.73 27.69 -38.55
CA PRO A 138 -0.34 28.60 -38.16
C PRO A 138 -1.73 28.05 -38.50
N GLY A 139 -2.64 28.07 -37.55
CA GLY A 139 -4.02 27.58 -37.67
C GLY A 139 -4.17 26.06 -37.55
N GLU A 140 -3.08 25.30 -37.58
CA GLU A 140 -3.11 23.85 -37.47
C GLU A 140 -3.21 23.38 -36.03
N GLY A 141 -3.74 22.17 -35.84
CA GLY A 141 -3.95 21.58 -34.53
C GLY A 141 -4.01 20.07 -34.53
N GLY A 142 -4.28 19.52 -33.35
CA GLY A 142 -4.47 18.08 -33.18
C GLY A 142 -4.68 17.70 -31.72
N HIS A 143 -4.48 16.42 -31.42
CA HIS A 143 -4.80 15.85 -30.12
C HIS A 143 -3.56 15.40 -29.36
N ILE A 144 -3.58 15.64 -28.05
CA ILE A 144 -2.61 15.13 -27.08
C ILE A 144 -3.35 14.14 -26.19
N ASP A 145 -2.96 12.87 -26.26
CA ASP A 145 -3.54 11.83 -25.42
C ASP A 145 -2.79 11.75 -24.10
N VAL A 146 -3.51 11.80 -22.99
CA VAL A 146 -2.97 11.58 -21.65
C VAL A 146 -3.72 10.42 -21.02
N SER A 147 -2.99 9.45 -20.52
CA SER A 147 -3.55 8.33 -19.77
C SER A 147 -2.96 8.26 -18.37
N MET A 148 -3.75 7.79 -17.41
CA MET A 148 -3.34 7.62 -16.02
C MET A 148 -3.68 6.20 -15.55
N ASP A 149 -2.66 5.45 -15.15
CA ASP A 149 -2.83 4.17 -14.46
C ASP A 149 -3.14 4.43 -12.98
N LEU A 150 -4.31 3.96 -12.59
CA LEU A 150 -4.91 4.11 -11.27
C LEU A 150 -4.92 2.79 -10.49
N THR A 151 -4.21 1.76 -10.98
CA THR A 151 -4.06 0.48 -10.29
C THR A 151 -3.51 0.69 -8.88
N GLY A 152 -4.27 0.21 -7.89
CA GLY A 152 -3.92 0.33 -6.46
C GLY A 152 -4.12 1.72 -5.87
N LYS A 153 -4.78 2.65 -6.58
CA LYS A 153 -5.15 3.99 -6.10
C LYS A 153 -6.65 4.07 -5.88
N PHE A 154 -7.08 4.95 -4.99
CA PHE A 154 -8.50 5.21 -4.70
C PHE A 154 -8.72 6.69 -4.40
N GLY A 155 -9.98 7.15 -4.51
CA GLY A 155 -10.38 8.55 -4.29
C GLY A 155 -10.07 9.45 -5.50
N VAL A 156 -9.94 10.76 -5.27
CA VAL A 156 -9.61 11.73 -6.32
C VAL A 156 -8.10 11.80 -6.52
N ILE A 157 -7.64 11.52 -7.73
CA ILE A 157 -6.24 11.56 -8.13
C ILE A 157 -6.02 12.65 -9.17
N THR A 158 -5.27 13.68 -8.81
CA THR A 158 -4.89 14.79 -9.71
C THR A 158 -3.42 14.70 -10.10
N LYS A 159 -3.14 14.86 -11.39
CA LYS A 159 -1.79 14.85 -11.98
C LYS A 159 -1.64 15.94 -13.04
N THR A 160 -0.39 16.28 -13.33
CA THR A 160 -0.03 17.24 -14.37
C THR A 160 0.73 16.57 -15.51
N ALA A 161 0.51 17.10 -16.72
CA ALA A 161 1.26 16.81 -17.94
C ALA A 161 1.71 18.15 -18.56
N THR A 162 3.02 18.35 -18.67
CA THR A 162 3.63 19.57 -19.17
C THR A 162 4.04 19.38 -20.62
N VAL A 163 3.40 20.12 -21.52
CA VAL A 163 3.74 20.19 -22.95
C VAL A 163 4.91 21.14 -23.12
N VAL A 164 6.04 20.67 -23.64
CA VAL A 164 7.23 21.48 -23.87
C VAL A 164 7.36 21.80 -25.35
N SER A 165 7.42 23.10 -25.68
CA SER A 165 7.47 23.60 -27.05
C SER A 165 8.64 24.56 -27.28
N SER A 166 8.87 24.94 -28.53
CA SER A 166 9.86 25.94 -28.95
C SER A 166 9.63 27.33 -28.35
N VAL A 167 8.41 27.61 -27.88
CA VAL A 167 8.04 28.91 -27.29
C VAL A 167 7.84 28.84 -25.77
N GLY A 168 8.04 27.68 -25.14
CA GLY A 168 7.91 27.50 -23.69
C GLY A 168 7.03 26.30 -23.31
N SER A 169 6.68 26.22 -22.02
CA SER A 169 5.98 25.08 -21.44
C SER A 169 4.53 25.41 -21.05
N TYR A 170 3.62 24.49 -21.30
CA TYR A 170 2.19 24.61 -20.99
C TYR A 170 1.75 23.43 -20.11
N VAL A 171 1.07 23.70 -19.01
CA VAL A 171 0.66 22.67 -18.04
C VAL A 171 -0.80 22.29 -18.26
N LEU A 172 -1.03 21.00 -18.47
CA LEU A 172 -2.36 20.38 -18.53
C LEU A 172 -2.60 19.60 -17.24
N THR A 173 -3.76 19.77 -16.64
CA THR A 173 -4.18 19.08 -15.42
C THR A 173 -5.18 17.99 -15.75
N VAL A 174 -4.94 16.78 -15.26
CA VAL A 174 -5.83 15.64 -15.40
C VAL A 174 -6.22 15.14 -14.01
N SER A 175 -7.51 14.90 -13.80
CA SER A 175 -8.06 14.44 -12.53
C SER A 175 -8.99 13.24 -12.76
N ALA A 176 -8.96 12.27 -11.86
CA ALA A 176 -9.83 11.11 -11.92
C ALA A 176 -10.40 10.82 -10.54
N THR A 177 -11.72 10.62 -10.44
CA THR A 177 -12.35 10.06 -9.22
C THR A 177 -12.50 8.57 -9.41
N LEU A 178 -11.96 7.78 -8.49
CA LEU A 178 -12.31 6.37 -8.40
C LEU A 178 -13.49 6.17 -7.45
N PRO A 179 -14.44 5.27 -7.79
CA PRO A 179 -15.51 4.94 -6.90
C PRO A 179 -14.91 4.36 -5.61
N HIS A 180 -15.38 4.88 -4.48
CA HIS A 180 -15.02 4.30 -3.20
C HIS A 180 -15.58 2.89 -3.21
N ALA A 181 -14.75 1.87 -2.98
CA ALA A 181 -15.23 0.51 -2.81
C ALA A 181 -16.14 0.45 -1.57
N THR A 182 -17.42 0.70 -1.78
CA THR A 182 -18.51 0.42 -0.85
C THR A 182 -18.77 -1.08 -0.91
N THR A 183 -19.06 -1.66 0.25
CA THR A 183 -19.34 -3.10 0.47
C THR A 183 -18.16 -4.05 0.27
N SER A 184 -17.36 -4.16 1.33
CA SER A 184 -16.64 -5.39 1.64
C SER A 184 -17.65 -6.51 1.89
N THR A 185 -18.00 -7.26 0.84
CA THR A 185 -18.48 -8.63 1.02
C THR A 185 -17.30 -9.45 1.54
N ALA A 186 -17.56 -10.38 2.47
CA ALA A 186 -16.61 -11.10 3.34
C ALA A 186 -15.43 -11.89 2.71
N ALA A 187 -15.05 -11.61 1.47
CA ALA A 187 -14.01 -12.30 0.70
C ALA A 187 -12.62 -11.62 0.76
N SER A 188 -12.48 -10.38 1.24
CA SER A 188 -11.17 -9.71 1.29
C SER A 188 -10.52 -9.81 2.68
N LYS A 189 -10.20 -11.04 3.10
CA LYS A 189 -9.13 -11.25 4.08
C LYS A 189 -7.81 -11.33 3.32
N GLY A 190 -7.12 -10.19 3.17
CA GLY A 190 -5.67 -10.18 3.01
C GLY A 190 -5.11 -10.04 1.59
N ALA A 191 -5.80 -9.34 0.68
CA ALA A 191 -5.17 -8.98 -0.58
C ALA A 191 -4.18 -7.81 -0.36
N MET A 192 -3.04 -7.80 -1.04
CA MET A 192 -2.04 -6.71 -0.94
C MET A 192 -2.63 -5.31 -1.23
N GLY A 193 -3.78 -5.22 -1.90
CA GLY A 193 -4.55 -3.99 -2.11
C GLY A 193 -5.23 -3.43 -0.87
N ASP A 194 -5.54 -4.28 0.13
CA ASP A 194 -6.18 -3.83 1.38
C ASP A 194 -5.20 -3.01 2.22
N ARG A 195 -3.90 -3.37 2.23
CA ARG A 195 -2.89 -2.64 3.02
C ARG A 195 -2.57 -1.28 2.42
N SER A 196 -2.37 -1.17 1.11
CA SER A 196 -2.10 0.12 0.46
C SER A 196 -3.29 1.07 0.59
N ARG A 197 -4.52 0.54 0.42
CA ARG A 197 -5.77 1.27 0.70
C ARG A 197 -5.82 1.76 2.14
N ASN A 198 -5.57 0.89 3.12
CA ASN A 198 -5.61 1.25 4.54
C ASN A 198 -4.59 2.33 4.88
N VAL A 199 -3.38 2.26 4.29
CA VAL A 199 -2.36 3.32 4.44
C VAL A 199 -2.82 4.62 3.81
N GLN A 200 -3.38 4.60 2.59
CA GLN A 200 -3.84 5.82 1.92
C GLN A 200 -4.98 6.50 2.68
N VAL A 201 -5.95 5.73 3.18
CA VAL A 201 -7.05 6.23 4.02
C VAL A 201 -6.48 6.85 5.30
N ALA A 202 -5.57 6.16 5.99
CA ALA A 202 -4.94 6.68 7.21
C ALA A 202 -4.02 7.89 6.97
N SER A 203 -3.41 8.01 5.78
CA SER A 203 -2.62 9.18 5.38
C SER A 203 -3.49 10.40 5.10
N ALA A 204 -4.68 10.20 4.53
CA ALA A 204 -5.64 11.28 4.28
C ALA A 204 -6.34 11.72 5.57
N ASP A 205 -6.73 10.77 6.41
CA ASP A 205 -7.39 11.01 7.68
C ASP A 205 -6.98 9.94 8.70
N ARG A 206 -6.03 10.30 9.57
CA ARG A 206 -5.52 9.40 10.61
C ARG A 206 -6.62 8.96 11.59
N GLN A 207 -7.67 9.76 11.80
CA GLN A 207 -8.79 9.40 12.68
C GLN A 207 -9.78 8.42 12.03
N ALA A 208 -9.68 8.15 10.73
CA ALA A 208 -10.61 7.25 10.02
C ALA A 208 -10.59 5.82 10.57
N ILE A 209 -9.49 5.41 11.19
CA ILE A 209 -9.32 4.08 11.79
C ILE A 209 -10.34 3.77 12.89
N PHE A 210 -10.90 4.80 13.52
CA PHE A 210 -11.88 4.66 14.61
C PHE A 210 -13.34 4.68 14.16
N ARG A 211 -13.60 4.76 12.85
CA ARG A 211 -14.94 4.96 12.29
C ARG A 211 -15.29 3.88 11.27
N ASN A 212 -16.58 3.72 11.01
CA ASN A 212 -17.14 2.79 10.02
C ASN A 212 -16.60 1.35 10.22
N ASP A 213 -16.42 0.60 9.13
CA ASP A 213 -15.97 -0.80 9.17
C ASP A 213 -14.61 -0.98 9.87
N CYS A 214 -13.75 0.04 9.89
CA CYS A 214 -12.46 0.01 10.59
C CYS A 214 -12.63 -0.15 12.11
N ALA A 215 -13.72 0.38 12.67
CA ALA A 215 -13.97 0.35 14.10
C ALA A 215 -14.17 -1.08 14.64
N SER A 216 -14.63 -2.01 13.81
CA SER A 216 -14.83 -3.42 14.18
C SER A 216 -13.54 -4.10 14.64
N CYS A 217 -12.39 -3.71 14.07
CA CYS A 217 -11.09 -4.28 14.40
C CYS A 217 -10.22 -3.34 15.25
N HIS A 218 -10.41 -2.02 15.15
CA HIS A 218 -9.55 -1.05 15.84
C HIS A 218 -10.17 -0.42 17.09
N VAL A 219 -11.48 -0.55 17.29
CA VAL A 219 -12.20 0.04 18.43
C VAL A 219 -12.84 -1.02 19.29
N GLN A 220 -13.59 -1.95 18.70
CA GLN A 220 -14.28 -2.99 19.48
C GLN A 220 -13.32 -3.79 20.39
N PRO A 221 -12.11 -4.18 19.95
CA PRO A 221 -11.20 -4.91 20.83
C PRO A 221 -10.66 -4.10 22.01
N THR A 222 -10.73 -2.77 21.97
CA THR A 222 -10.18 -1.89 23.02
C THR A 222 -11.20 -1.55 24.10
N LEU A 223 -12.48 -1.88 23.90
CA LEU A 223 -13.55 -1.56 24.84
C LEU A 223 -13.30 -2.23 26.20
N GLY A 224 -13.45 -1.44 27.27
CA GLY A 224 -13.29 -1.91 28.65
C GLY A 224 -11.84 -2.19 29.09
N LYS A 225 -10.84 -2.05 28.20
CA LYS A 225 -9.44 -2.30 28.53
C LYS A 225 -8.74 -1.07 29.11
N SER A 226 -7.71 -1.32 29.92
CA SER A 226 -6.83 -0.30 30.51
C SER A 226 -5.39 -0.81 30.60
N GLY A 227 -4.45 0.08 30.89
CA GLY A 227 -3.04 -0.25 31.13
C GLY A 227 -2.42 -1.14 30.04
N ARG A 228 -1.81 -2.26 30.47
CA ARG A 228 -1.13 -3.20 29.58
C ARG A 228 -2.04 -3.78 28.50
N GLU A 229 -3.24 -4.25 28.86
CA GLU A 229 -4.14 -4.90 27.91
C GLU A 229 -4.58 -3.93 26.81
N LEU A 230 -4.85 -2.68 27.20
CA LEU A 230 -5.16 -1.62 26.25
C LEU A 230 -3.96 -1.31 25.36
N TYR A 231 -2.75 -1.25 25.92
CA TYR A 231 -1.53 -1.02 25.16
C TYR A 231 -1.33 -2.12 24.11
N GLU A 232 -1.36 -3.38 24.50
CA GLU A 232 -1.15 -4.52 23.59
C GLU A 232 -2.18 -4.53 22.45
N THR A 233 -3.42 -4.15 22.75
CA THR A 233 -4.51 -4.14 21.77
C THR A 233 -4.51 -2.92 20.85
N ALA A 234 -4.22 -1.73 21.36
CA ALA A 234 -4.37 -0.48 20.60
C ALA A 234 -3.04 0.09 20.07
N CYS A 235 -1.95 -0.10 20.81
CA CYS A 235 -0.65 0.52 20.54
C CYS A 235 0.38 -0.51 20.05
N GLY A 236 0.37 -1.70 20.63
CA GLY A 236 1.32 -2.79 20.38
C GLY A 236 1.25 -3.31 18.94
N ILE A 237 0.07 -3.26 18.30
CA ILE A 237 -0.12 -3.65 16.89
C ILE A 237 0.82 -2.87 15.95
N CYS A 238 1.22 -1.66 16.33
CA CYS A 238 2.17 -0.85 15.58
C CYS A 238 3.57 -0.86 16.22
N HIS A 239 3.63 -0.60 17.53
CA HIS A 239 4.90 -0.36 18.22
C HIS A 239 5.65 -1.64 18.57
N GLU A 240 4.95 -2.75 18.77
CA GLU A 240 5.51 -4.06 19.15
C GLU A 240 5.36 -5.12 18.04
N ALA A 241 4.99 -4.69 16.82
CA ALA A 241 4.84 -5.60 15.68
C ALA A 241 6.19 -6.26 15.32
N GLU A 242 6.15 -7.57 15.05
CA GLU A 242 7.33 -8.31 14.60
C GLU A 242 7.88 -7.77 13.28
N HIS A 243 7.01 -7.29 12.39
CA HIS A 243 7.37 -6.65 11.12
C HIS A 243 6.94 -5.17 11.14
N ARG A 244 7.43 -4.43 12.14
CA ARG A 244 7.15 -3.00 12.31
C ARG A 244 7.65 -2.19 11.10
N ALA A 245 6.79 -1.31 10.60
CA ALA A 245 7.17 -0.39 9.53
C ALA A 245 8.26 0.58 10.02
N THR A 246 9.22 0.92 9.16
CA THR A 246 10.37 1.79 9.50
C THR A 246 9.96 3.18 10.02
N MET A 247 8.80 3.66 9.61
CA MET A 247 8.23 4.94 10.07
C MET A 247 7.63 4.89 11.49
N VAL A 248 7.36 3.70 12.03
CA VAL A 248 6.81 3.53 13.38
C VAL A 248 7.96 3.39 14.37
N PRO A 249 8.10 4.30 15.34
CA PRO A 249 9.22 4.27 16.27
C PRO A 249 9.11 3.07 17.22
N ASP A 250 10.27 2.51 17.54
CA ASP A 250 10.43 1.60 18.67
C ASP A 250 10.39 2.41 19.98
N LEU A 251 9.32 2.29 20.75
CA LEU A 251 9.16 3.04 21.98
C LEU A 251 10.17 2.61 23.06
N ARG A 252 10.67 1.37 23.02
CA ARG A 252 11.63 0.85 24.01
C ARG A 252 13.00 1.51 23.89
N THR A 253 13.37 1.95 22.70
CA THR A 253 14.63 2.68 22.46
C THR A 253 14.61 4.10 23.04
N ARG A 254 13.45 4.62 23.43
CA ARG A 254 13.28 6.03 23.85
C ARG A 254 13.00 6.24 25.32
N LEU A 255 12.91 5.16 26.11
CA LEU A 255 12.47 5.19 27.51
C LEU A 255 13.27 6.11 28.44
N LYS A 256 14.54 6.41 28.11
CA LYS A 256 15.42 7.27 28.91
C LYS A 256 15.10 8.77 28.76
N ASN A 257 14.44 9.17 27.68
CA ASN A 257 14.20 10.58 27.33
C ASN A 257 12.70 10.91 27.29
N THR A 258 11.88 10.17 28.04
CA THR A 258 10.43 10.29 28.05
C THR A 258 9.91 10.29 29.48
N ASP A 259 8.90 11.12 29.74
CA ASP A 259 8.19 11.21 31.01
C ASP A 259 6.67 11.05 30.82
N ARG A 260 5.94 11.09 31.94
CA ARG A 260 4.47 11.04 31.97
C ARG A 260 3.82 12.06 31.02
N ASN A 261 4.32 13.30 30.99
CA ASN A 261 3.76 14.36 30.16
C ASN A 261 3.97 14.08 28.66
N TYR A 262 5.14 13.57 28.30
CA TYR A 262 5.45 13.14 26.94
C TYR A 262 4.46 12.08 26.47
N TRP A 263 4.24 11.01 27.26
CA TRP A 263 3.31 9.95 26.88
C TRP A 263 1.88 10.44 26.79
N ALA A 264 1.41 11.17 27.80
CA ALA A 264 0.06 11.73 27.81
C ALA A 264 -0.19 12.59 26.57
N LYS A 265 0.77 13.44 26.20
CA LYS A 265 0.68 14.28 25.00
C LYS A 265 0.55 13.46 23.73
N TRP A 266 1.49 12.55 23.45
CA TRP A 266 1.50 11.84 22.17
C TRP A 266 0.39 10.81 22.04
N ILE A 267 -0.07 10.21 23.14
CA ILE A 267 -1.24 9.32 23.13
C ILE A 267 -2.50 10.14 22.86
N SER A 268 -2.68 11.26 23.57
CA SER A 268 -3.89 12.07 23.44
C SER A 268 -4.01 12.73 22.07
N ASP A 269 -2.92 13.36 21.61
CA ASP A 269 -2.90 14.21 20.42
C ASP A 269 -2.59 13.44 19.12
N GLY A 270 -2.01 12.25 19.27
CA GLY A 270 -1.35 11.56 18.17
C GLY A 270 -0.17 12.38 17.65
N ARG A 271 0.24 12.12 16.41
CA ARG A 271 1.33 12.86 15.78
C ARG A 271 0.94 13.37 14.39
N ALA A 272 0.81 14.69 14.28
CA ALA A 272 0.56 15.36 13.01
C ALA A 272 1.63 15.04 11.96
N GLY A 273 1.20 14.90 10.70
CA GLY A 273 2.08 14.45 9.61
C GLY A 273 2.51 12.99 9.68
N SER A 274 1.87 12.17 10.53
CA SER A 274 2.12 10.74 10.63
C SER A 274 0.81 9.94 10.65
N LEU A 275 0.94 8.61 10.60
CA LEU A 275 -0.19 7.68 10.70
C LEU A 275 -0.69 7.46 12.14
N MET A 276 -0.04 8.04 13.16
CA MET A 276 -0.44 7.86 14.56
C MET A 276 -1.64 8.78 14.88
N PRO A 277 -2.85 8.23 15.12
CA PRO A 277 -4.02 9.02 15.40
C PRO A 277 -4.00 9.60 16.81
N ALA A 278 -4.83 10.61 17.04
CA ALA A 278 -5.18 11.10 18.37
C ALA A 278 -6.10 10.07 19.04
N PHE A 279 -5.72 9.54 20.19
CA PHE A 279 -6.54 8.55 20.89
C PHE A 279 -7.50 9.16 21.91
N SER A 280 -7.32 10.42 22.31
CA SER A 280 -8.27 11.09 23.21
C SER A 280 -9.62 11.27 22.55
N ALA A 281 -10.69 10.90 23.26
CA ALA A 281 -12.07 11.13 22.83
C ALA A 281 -12.34 12.62 22.49
N ARG A 282 -11.65 13.56 23.16
CA ARG A 282 -11.76 15.00 22.87
C ARG A 282 -11.21 15.40 21.50
N GLN A 283 -10.41 14.55 20.86
CA GLN A 283 -9.78 14.78 19.56
C GLN A 283 -10.28 13.78 18.50
N GLY A 284 -11.46 13.18 18.74
CA GLY A 284 -12.04 12.19 17.84
C GLY A 284 -11.37 10.81 17.92
N GLY A 285 -10.66 10.53 19.02
CA GLY A 285 -10.18 9.21 19.39
C GLY A 285 -11.19 8.40 20.19
N ILE A 286 -10.75 7.28 20.75
CA ILE A 286 -11.64 6.29 21.39
C ILE A 286 -11.41 6.10 22.88
N LEU A 287 -10.41 6.78 23.45
CA LEU A 287 -9.99 6.59 24.82
C LEU A 287 -10.49 7.72 25.72
N SER A 288 -11.01 7.33 26.88
CA SER A 288 -11.29 8.27 27.97
C SER A 288 -9.99 8.77 28.62
N GLU A 289 -10.08 9.86 29.37
CA GLU A 289 -8.92 10.38 30.11
C GLU A 289 -8.38 9.34 31.12
N GLN A 290 -9.25 8.57 31.76
CA GLN A 290 -8.86 7.50 32.68
C GLN A 290 -8.08 6.38 31.97
N GLN A 291 -8.51 5.99 30.76
CA GLN A 291 -7.80 5.01 29.96
C GLN A 291 -6.42 5.54 29.52
N ILE A 292 -6.34 6.81 29.13
CA ILE A 292 -5.07 7.46 28.81
C ILE A 292 -4.15 7.48 30.04
N THR A 293 -4.65 7.89 31.21
CA THR A 293 -3.87 7.85 32.45
C THR A 293 -3.34 6.44 32.73
N SER A 294 -4.19 5.41 32.60
CA SER A 294 -3.77 4.02 32.83
C SER A 294 -2.67 3.54 31.85
N LEU A 295 -2.71 4.00 30.59
CA LEU A 295 -1.66 3.71 29.61
C LEU A 295 -0.34 4.39 29.99
N VAL A 296 -0.42 5.63 30.45
CA VAL A 296 0.76 6.38 30.87
C VAL A 296 1.37 5.76 32.13
N ASP A 297 0.56 5.32 33.09
CA ASP A 297 1.02 4.58 34.27
C ASP A 297 1.78 3.31 33.86
N TYR A 298 1.19 2.53 32.95
CA TYR A 298 1.82 1.33 32.42
C TYR A 298 3.16 1.63 31.71
N LEU A 299 3.20 2.67 30.88
CA LEU A 299 4.40 3.08 30.13
C LEU A 299 5.52 3.61 31.03
N GLU A 300 5.17 4.26 32.15
CA GLU A 300 6.12 4.79 33.12
C GLU A 300 6.60 3.75 34.13
N ASP A 301 5.91 2.62 34.25
CA ASP A 301 6.25 1.59 35.24
C ASP A 301 6.60 0.23 34.59
N ASP A 302 5.63 -0.67 34.46
CA ASP A 302 5.83 -2.04 33.98
C ASP A 302 6.52 -2.12 32.61
N TYR A 303 6.19 -1.20 31.70
CA TYR A 303 6.80 -1.17 30.36
C TYR A 303 8.29 -0.80 30.41
N LYS A 304 8.71 0.07 31.33
CA LYS A 304 10.12 0.41 31.58
C LYS A 304 10.85 -0.71 32.30
N LYS A 305 10.19 -1.37 33.26
CA LYS A 305 10.76 -2.42 34.11
C LYS A 305 10.94 -3.76 33.39
N ASN A 306 10.04 -4.08 32.46
CA ASN A 306 10.03 -5.34 31.70
C ASN A 306 10.33 -5.11 30.21
N PRO A 307 11.57 -4.74 29.83
CA PRO A 307 11.99 -4.80 28.44
C PRO A 307 12.10 -6.28 28.01
N PRO A 308 11.31 -6.78 27.03
CA PRO A 308 11.55 -8.08 26.45
C PRO A 308 12.88 -8.03 25.67
N ALA A 309 13.57 -9.17 25.61
CA ALA A 309 14.73 -9.33 24.76
C ALA A 309 14.38 -8.87 23.35
N SER A 310 15.20 -7.98 22.78
CA SER A 310 15.05 -7.51 21.41
C SER A 310 14.72 -8.71 20.52
N LYS A 311 13.57 -8.68 19.84
CA LYS A 311 13.44 -9.40 18.56
C LYS A 311 14.34 -8.67 17.57
N THR A 312 15.65 -8.75 17.81
CA THR A 312 16.67 -8.24 16.92
C THR A 312 16.47 -9.00 15.63
N VAL A 313 16.18 -8.26 14.57
CA VAL A 313 16.40 -8.73 13.21
C VAL A 313 17.82 -9.29 13.19
N THR A 314 17.98 -10.61 13.10
CA THR A 314 19.22 -11.20 12.62
C THR A 314 19.37 -10.74 11.17
N GLN A 315 19.87 -9.53 10.98
CA GLN A 315 20.55 -9.19 9.75
C GLN A 315 21.80 -10.05 9.76
N ALA A 316 21.74 -11.16 9.03
CA ALA A 316 22.94 -11.84 8.58
C ALA A 316 23.73 -10.82 7.77
N ALA A 317 24.69 -10.17 8.43
CA ALA A 317 25.77 -9.50 7.74
C ALA A 317 26.52 -10.57 6.96
N ALA A 318 26.25 -10.64 5.65
CA ALA A 318 27.14 -11.32 4.73
C ALA A 318 28.46 -10.55 4.76
N THR A 319 29.40 -11.06 5.53
CA THR A 319 30.80 -10.62 5.51
C THR A 319 31.31 -10.83 4.09
N PRO A 320 31.85 -9.80 3.39
CA PRO A 320 32.65 -10.06 2.21
C PRO A 320 33.93 -10.75 2.67
N THR A 321 34.05 -12.04 2.36
CA THR A 321 35.32 -12.76 2.45
C THR A 321 36.29 -12.12 1.46
N THR A 322 37.16 -11.25 1.97
CA THR A 322 38.34 -10.79 1.25
C THR A 322 39.32 -11.96 1.18
N THR A 323 39.27 -12.74 0.10
CA THR A 323 40.34 -13.66 -0.28
C THR A 323 41.52 -12.82 -0.75
N GLY A 324 42.52 -12.63 0.13
CA GLY A 324 43.80 -12.05 -0.24
C GLY A 324 44.59 -13.00 -1.17
N PRO A 325 45.31 -12.46 -2.16
CA PRO A 325 46.11 -13.27 -3.07
C PRO A 325 47.38 -13.83 -2.41
N ALA A 326 47.73 -15.03 -2.86
CA ALA A 326 48.81 -15.89 -2.40
C ALA A 326 50.19 -15.22 -2.38
N THR A 327 50.95 -15.54 -1.33
CA THR A 327 52.39 -15.30 -1.18
C THR A 327 53.19 -16.15 -2.19
N PRO A 328 54.16 -15.59 -2.93
CA PRO A 328 55.16 -16.39 -3.61
C PRO A 328 56.32 -16.76 -2.68
N SER A 329 56.65 -18.06 -2.64
CA SER A 329 57.87 -18.60 -1.99
C SER A 329 59.16 -18.04 -2.63
N PRO A 330 60.22 -17.80 -1.85
CA PRO A 330 61.55 -17.53 -2.39
C PRO A 330 62.31 -18.84 -2.68
N THR A 331 62.65 -19.05 -3.95
CA THR A 331 63.61 -20.07 -4.38
C THR A 331 65.03 -19.60 -4.09
N ALA A 332 65.81 -20.44 -3.39
CA ALA A 332 67.22 -20.26 -3.13
C ALA A 332 68.08 -20.39 -4.40
N ALA A 333 69.19 -19.66 -4.44
CA ALA A 333 70.33 -19.91 -5.33
C ALA A 333 71.63 -19.34 -4.72
N PRO A 334 72.82 -19.86 -5.10
CA PRO A 334 73.87 -20.20 -4.14
C PRO A 334 75.15 -19.34 -4.20
N ARG A 335 76.03 -19.64 -3.23
CA ARG A 335 77.44 -19.24 -2.97
C ARG A 335 77.66 -18.06 -2.06
#